data_AF-A0A0S8AZU7-F1
#
_entry.id   AF-A0A0S8AZU7-F1
#
_cell.length_a   1.000
_cell.length_b   1.000
_cell.length_c   1.000
_cell.angle_alpha   90.00
_cell.angle_beta   90.00
_cell.angle_gamma   90.00
#
_symmetry.space_group_name_H-M   'P 1'
#
loop_
_entity.id
_entity.type
_entity.pdbx_description
1 polymer ?
#
loop_
_entity_poly.entity_id
_entity_poly.type
_entity_poly.pdbx_seq_one_letter_code
_entity_poly.pdbx_strand_id
1 'polypeptide(L)'
;MELTRRLTVETPEHVVLRIELAGVGSRIAAALYDGAAILGLTILCAVAFSVLGASAPWLGSWAGAVLFLLWFAILWGYFTLFEALGGGRTPGKRRVGIRVVMDTGHPITLPAALIRNLIRLVDVQPFPTHGIALLSVAFKHDNKRLGDIVAGTIVVRDRPADLALAIAEEGDATVDSGPPLLDDDEFLLLDRLVARLDDLEPDVRRRLVRQMTGRIAGRLPETWTGPTKGESLLVALHRSDLQRRRAKAASRRTNEGIAAGTAQRFVALRQARWETFRQQALRCERDGLRRLSGGELIAFAGAYRAVAADLARARTYGVDHRVLAYLERIVGAGHNALYGARGIRRPSARGVLLGTLPAAAYRARSVVVLSCLLFLFPGLAGYVLVRERPEIVQEILPAEMIARAEAGEYRRAEGRGYAEAPSPYLPLVASSIITNNVQVAFGAFAFGVTAGVGTVALLAFNGLFFGAVLGLFANYGLATWILTFVAGHGVLELSAIFLAGAGGLLIGRAILAPGDLARRDALVVFGRQAIQLLALATILLFLAGTIEGLLSASGAPATFKLGVSAASLVLIGLLYLAGRGVARARPTSPDVPEAGAAD
;
A
#
# COMPACT_ATOMS: atom_id res chain seq x y z
N MET A 1 -21.58 19.23 0.86
CA MET A 1 -21.14 17.99 1.52
C MET A 1 -19.76 17.63 0.97
N GLU A 2 -18.68 18.07 1.64
CA GLU A 2 -17.30 17.84 1.17
C GLU A 2 -16.94 16.35 1.32
N LEU A 3 -16.84 15.62 0.20
CA LEU A 3 -16.52 14.18 0.15
C LEU A 3 -15.01 13.89 0.29
N THR A 4 -14.17 14.91 0.42
CA THR A 4 -12.71 14.81 0.52
C THR A 4 -12.24 14.87 1.97
N ARG A 5 -11.96 13.71 2.57
CA ARG A 5 -11.37 13.62 3.92
C ARG A 5 -9.88 13.99 3.88
N ARG A 6 -9.42 14.77 4.86
CA ARG A 6 -8.04 15.26 4.96
C ARG A 6 -7.42 14.82 6.29
N LEU A 7 -6.20 14.32 6.25
CA LEU A 7 -5.37 14.13 7.43
C LEU A 7 -4.66 15.44 7.75
N THR A 8 -4.66 15.82 9.02
CA THR A 8 -4.04 17.05 9.50
C THR A 8 -2.74 16.70 10.21
N VAL A 9 -1.60 17.13 9.66
CA VAL A 9 -0.27 16.92 10.25
C VAL A 9 0.31 18.29 10.58
N GLU A 10 0.60 18.54 11.85
CA GLU A 10 1.27 19.76 12.28
C GLU A 10 2.78 19.62 12.10
N THR A 11 3.38 20.53 11.33
CA THR A 11 4.83 20.54 11.14
C THR A 11 5.52 21.31 12.27
N PRO A 12 6.83 21.14 12.50
CA PRO A 12 7.60 21.91 13.49
C PRO A 12 7.49 23.43 13.31
N GLU A 13 7.22 23.88 12.07
CA GLU A 13 6.99 25.28 11.73
C GLU A 13 5.55 25.75 12.09
N HIS A 14 4.79 24.96 12.85
CA HIS A 14 3.38 25.17 13.21
C HIS A 14 2.44 25.35 12.01
N VAL A 15 2.87 24.84 10.85
CA VAL A 15 2.04 24.82 9.65
C VAL A 15 1.33 23.48 9.58
N VAL A 16 0.01 23.57 9.70
CA VAL A 16 -0.90 22.44 9.64
C VAL A 16 -1.05 21.96 8.20
N LEU A 17 -0.42 20.87 7.78
CA LEU A 17 -0.58 20.30 6.44
C LEU A 17 -1.86 19.47 6.36
N ARG A 18 -2.70 19.74 5.35
CA ARG A 18 -3.92 18.96 5.09
C ARG A 18 -3.67 18.00 3.93
N ILE A 19 -3.42 16.73 4.25
CA ILE A 19 -3.15 15.71 3.24
C ILE A 19 -4.47 15.05 2.81
N GLU A 20 -4.83 15.14 1.53
CA GLU A 20 -6.02 14.48 1.00
C GLU A 20 -5.88 12.96 1.02
N LEU A 21 -6.85 12.29 1.65
CA LEU A 21 -6.90 10.83 1.69
C LEU A 21 -7.38 10.27 0.35
N ALA A 22 -6.75 9.18 -0.09
CA ALA A 22 -7.21 8.48 -1.28
C ALA A 22 -8.56 7.81 -1.01
N GLY A 23 -9.58 8.24 -1.75
CA GLY A 23 -10.93 7.65 -1.70
C GLY A 23 -10.94 6.18 -2.12
N VAL A 24 -12.01 5.47 -1.71
CA VAL A 24 -12.18 4.03 -1.95
C VAL A 24 -12.10 3.69 -3.45
N GLY A 25 -12.73 4.48 -4.32
CA GLY A 25 -12.69 4.29 -5.77
C GLY A 25 -11.28 4.33 -6.37
N SER A 26 -10.43 5.28 -5.97
CA SER A 26 -9.03 5.34 -6.42
C SER A 26 -8.21 4.13 -5.96
N ARG A 27 -8.53 3.55 -4.79
CA ARG A 27 -7.84 2.36 -4.29
C ARG A 27 -8.26 1.11 -5.04
N ILE A 28 -9.54 0.99 -5.39
CA ILE A 28 -10.05 -0.11 -6.22
C ILE A 28 -9.42 -0.02 -7.61
N ALA A 29 -9.42 1.15 -8.25
CA ALA A 29 -8.78 1.35 -9.55
C ALA A 29 -7.29 0.98 -9.53
N ALA A 30 -6.55 1.39 -8.49
CA ALA A 30 -5.15 1.02 -8.36
C ALA A 30 -4.97 -0.51 -8.20
N ALA A 31 -5.83 -1.16 -7.40
CA ALA A 31 -5.82 -2.61 -7.22
C ALA A 31 -6.16 -3.37 -8.50
N LEU A 32 -7.06 -2.86 -9.35
CA LEU A 32 -7.36 -3.45 -10.66
C LEU A 32 -6.16 -3.38 -11.60
N TYR A 33 -5.46 -2.24 -11.66
CA TYR A 33 -4.23 -2.12 -12.47
C TYR A 33 -3.10 -3.02 -11.96
N ASP A 34 -2.88 -3.06 -10.64
CA ASP A 34 -1.87 -3.93 -10.04
C ASP A 34 -2.23 -5.41 -10.25
N GLY A 35 -3.52 -5.77 -10.12
CA GLY A 35 -4.03 -7.12 -10.36
C GLY A 35 -3.86 -7.55 -11.82
N ALA A 36 -4.16 -6.67 -12.79
CA ALA A 36 -3.94 -6.95 -14.20
C ALA A 36 -2.44 -7.13 -14.53
N ALA A 37 -1.56 -6.35 -13.90
CA ALA A 37 -0.12 -6.50 -14.07
C ALA A 37 0.38 -7.85 -13.52
N ILE A 38 -0.09 -8.26 -12.35
CA ILE A 38 0.25 -9.56 -11.74
C ILE A 38 -0.31 -10.71 -12.59
N LEU A 39 -1.54 -10.59 -13.09
CA LEU A 39 -2.15 -11.59 -13.96
C LEU A 39 -1.36 -11.76 -15.27
N GLY A 40 -1.03 -10.65 -15.94
CA GLY A 40 -0.25 -10.69 -17.17
C GLY A 40 1.13 -11.30 -16.96
N LEU A 41 1.80 -10.96 -15.84
CA LEU A 41 3.10 -11.53 -15.50
C LEU A 41 2.99 -13.02 -15.11
N THR A 42 1.89 -13.44 -14.48
CA THR A 42 1.59 -14.85 -14.19
C THR A 42 1.39 -15.65 -15.47
N ILE A 43 0.58 -15.12 -16.41
CA ILE A 43 0.38 -15.75 -17.73
C ILE A 43 1.72 -15.84 -18.47
N LEU A 44 2.56 -14.81 -18.42
CA LEU A 44 3.89 -14.83 -19.04
C LEU A 44 4.77 -15.93 -18.43
N CYS A 45 4.83 -16.06 -17.10
CA CYS A 45 5.57 -17.13 -16.44
C CYS A 45 5.02 -18.52 -16.83
N ALA A 46 3.69 -18.67 -16.92
CA ALA A 46 3.05 -19.92 -17.32
C ALA A 46 3.35 -20.29 -18.79
N VAL A 47 3.26 -19.33 -19.71
CA VAL A 47 3.62 -19.54 -21.12
C VAL A 47 5.10 -19.86 -21.27
N ALA A 48 5.98 -19.14 -20.58
CA ALA A 48 7.41 -19.42 -20.57
C ALA A 48 7.69 -20.84 -20.05
N PHE A 49 7.01 -21.25 -18.98
CA PHE A 49 7.11 -22.60 -18.44
C PHE A 49 6.66 -23.66 -19.45
N SER A 50 5.51 -23.47 -20.10
CA SER A 50 4.98 -24.37 -21.12
C SER A 50 5.91 -24.50 -22.34
N VAL A 51 6.43 -23.37 -22.85
CA VAL A 51 7.35 -23.35 -24.01
C VAL A 51 8.68 -24.02 -23.66
N LEU A 52 9.29 -23.66 -22.53
CA LEU A 52 10.57 -24.26 -22.10
C LEU A 52 10.43 -25.76 -21.83
N GLY A 53 9.32 -26.18 -21.23
CA GLY A 53 9.00 -27.59 -21.00
C GLY A 53 8.87 -28.39 -22.30
N ALA A 54 8.31 -27.78 -23.37
CA ALA A 54 8.17 -28.41 -24.67
C ALA A 54 9.46 -28.43 -25.50
N SER A 55 10.25 -27.35 -25.46
CA SER A 55 11.42 -27.18 -26.34
C SER A 55 12.73 -27.75 -25.80
N ALA A 56 12.88 -27.84 -24.47
CA ALA A 56 14.10 -28.35 -23.85
C ALA A 56 13.79 -29.24 -22.63
N PRO A 57 13.29 -30.47 -22.84
CA PRO A 57 12.90 -31.37 -21.75
C PRO A 57 14.02 -31.64 -20.74
N TRP A 58 15.28 -31.63 -21.19
CA TRP A 58 16.48 -31.83 -20.38
C TRP A 58 16.89 -30.60 -19.54
N LEU A 59 16.47 -29.39 -19.93
CA LEU A 59 16.54 -28.17 -19.09
C LEU A 59 15.28 -27.99 -18.21
N GLY A 60 14.25 -28.82 -18.42
CA GLY A 60 12.88 -28.62 -17.93
C GLY A 60 12.73 -28.57 -16.41
N SER A 61 13.58 -29.26 -15.65
CA SER A 61 13.51 -29.27 -14.18
C SER A 61 14.13 -28.01 -13.55
N TRP A 62 15.31 -27.59 -14.00
CA TRP A 62 15.98 -26.40 -13.46
C TRP A 62 15.34 -25.09 -13.93
N ALA A 63 15.05 -24.97 -15.24
CA ALA A 63 14.38 -23.80 -15.78
C ALA A 63 12.94 -23.68 -15.22
N GLY A 64 12.25 -24.82 -15.07
CA GLY A 64 10.93 -24.88 -14.45
C GLY A 64 10.95 -24.43 -12.99
N ALA A 65 11.92 -24.89 -12.19
CA ALA A 65 12.10 -24.45 -10.82
C ALA A 65 12.37 -22.93 -10.74
N VAL A 66 13.26 -22.39 -11.57
CA VAL A 66 13.56 -20.94 -11.60
C VAL A 66 12.32 -20.13 -11.97
N LEU A 67 11.53 -20.57 -12.95
CA LEU A 67 10.30 -19.88 -13.35
C LEU A 67 9.23 -19.92 -12.27
N PHE A 68 9.07 -21.05 -11.60
CA PHE A 68 8.17 -21.17 -10.45
C PHE A 68 8.59 -20.24 -9.31
N LEU A 69 9.89 -20.20 -9.00
CA LEU A 69 10.45 -19.30 -8.00
C LEU A 69 10.24 -17.82 -8.36
N LEU A 70 10.40 -17.48 -9.62
CA LEU A 70 10.12 -16.14 -10.13
C LEU A 70 8.64 -15.80 -9.97
N TRP A 71 7.74 -16.69 -10.41
CA TRP A 71 6.30 -16.54 -10.28
C TRP A 71 5.88 -16.37 -8.81
N PHE A 72 6.45 -17.17 -7.91
CA PHE A 72 6.26 -17.04 -6.48
C PHE A 72 6.74 -15.66 -5.99
N ALA A 73 7.98 -15.27 -6.29
CA ALA A 73 8.51 -13.97 -5.89
C ALA A 73 7.66 -12.80 -6.41
N ILE A 74 7.06 -12.93 -7.59
CA ILE A 74 6.11 -11.95 -8.15
C ILE A 74 4.84 -11.92 -7.31
N LEU A 75 4.15 -13.04 -7.15
CA LEU A 75 2.86 -13.09 -6.46
C LEU A 75 2.98 -12.57 -5.01
N TRP A 76 4.06 -12.95 -4.34
CA TRP A 76 4.28 -12.67 -2.93
C TRP A 76 5.04 -11.36 -2.67
N GLY A 77 6.01 -11.02 -3.53
CA GLY A 77 6.92 -9.90 -3.34
C GLY A 77 6.51 -8.60 -4.04
N TYR A 78 5.64 -8.63 -5.06
CA TYR A 78 5.35 -7.48 -5.94
C TYR A 78 5.04 -6.20 -5.16
N PHE A 79 3.99 -6.21 -4.32
CA PHE A 79 3.57 -5.00 -3.63
C PHE A 79 4.59 -4.52 -2.60
N THR A 80 5.20 -5.44 -1.85
CA THR A 80 6.24 -5.09 -0.86
C THR A 80 7.43 -4.44 -1.55
N LEU A 81 7.90 -5.05 -2.64
CA LEU A 81 9.04 -4.57 -3.41
C LEU A 81 8.76 -3.19 -4.00
N PHE A 82 7.64 -3.02 -4.69
CA PHE A 82 7.30 -1.74 -5.32
C PHE A 82 6.94 -0.65 -4.31
N GLU A 83 6.32 -0.98 -3.18
CA GLU A 83 6.04 0.02 -2.13
C GLU A 83 7.29 0.43 -1.39
N ALA A 84 8.17 -0.51 -1.04
CA ALA A 84 9.40 -0.19 -0.33
C ALA A 84 10.44 0.52 -1.22
N LEU A 85 10.59 0.11 -2.49
CA LEU A 85 11.54 0.72 -3.41
C LEU A 85 10.98 1.94 -4.15
N GLY A 86 9.65 2.00 -4.33
CA GLY A 86 8.96 3.04 -5.09
C GLY A 86 8.39 4.17 -4.24
N GLY A 87 8.79 4.30 -2.96
CA GLY A 87 8.31 5.36 -2.07
C GLY A 87 6.80 5.28 -1.80
N GLY A 88 6.29 4.07 -1.59
CA GLY A 88 4.87 3.80 -1.34
C GLY A 88 4.00 3.69 -2.58
N ARG A 89 4.59 3.56 -3.77
CA ARG A 89 3.86 3.54 -5.05
C ARG A 89 4.10 2.24 -5.85
N THR A 90 3.06 1.43 -6.00
CA THR A 90 2.98 0.34 -6.99
C THR A 90 2.67 0.88 -8.39
N PRO A 91 2.94 0.14 -9.48
CA PRO A 91 2.61 0.56 -10.84
C PRO A 91 1.15 1.03 -11.02
N GLY A 92 0.17 0.32 -10.46
CA GLY A 92 -1.24 0.72 -10.48
C GLY A 92 -1.50 1.98 -9.67
N LYS A 93 -0.91 2.10 -8.47
CA LYS A 93 -0.99 3.33 -7.66
C LYS A 93 -0.36 4.54 -8.35
N ARG A 94 0.73 4.36 -9.11
CA ARG A 94 1.34 5.42 -9.92
C ARG A 94 0.38 5.92 -11.00
N ARG A 95 -0.32 5.01 -11.69
CA ARG A 95 -1.30 5.39 -12.73
C ARG A 95 -2.48 6.17 -12.16
N VAL A 96 -2.95 5.81 -10.97
CA VAL A 96 -4.08 6.50 -10.33
C VAL A 96 -3.65 7.78 -9.59
N GLY A 97 -2.35 7.98 -9.36
CA GLY A 97 -1.81 9.12 -8.63
C GLY A 97 -2.12 9.03 -7.14
N ILE A 98 -1.77 7.90 -6.51
CA ILE A 98 -1.86 7.71 -5.06
C ILE A 98 -0.57 7.09 -4.53
N ARG A 99 -0.24 7.34 -3.26
CA ARG A 99 0.91 6.72 -2.58
C ARG A 99 0.59 6.35 -1.14
N VAL A 100 1.36 5.42 -0.58
CA VAL A 100 1.31 5.06 0.83
C VAL A 100 2.37 5.84 1.60
N VAL A 101 1.96 6.47 2.69
CA VAL A 101 2.85 7.17 3.64
C VAL A 101 2.58 6.64 5.05
N MET A 102 3.48 6.90 5.98
CA MET A 102 3.23 6.68 7.41
C MET A 102 2.07 7.58 7.87
N ASP A 103 1.37 7.21 8.93
CA ASP A 103 0.36 8.04 9.57
C ASP A 103 0.89 9.40 10.06
N THR A 104 2.18 9.47 10.36
CA THR A 104 2.95 10.70 10.63
C THR A 104 3.23 11.56 9.39
N GLY A 105 2.89 11.09 8.19
CA GLY A 105 3.14 11.77 6.92
C GLY A 105 4.51 11.47 6.29
N HIS A 106 5.40 10.79 7.01
CA HIS A 106 6.72 10.39 6.51
C HIS A 106 6.66 9.30 5.42
N PRO A 107 7.71 9.14 4.59
CA PRO A 107 7.79 8.05 3.61
C PRO A 107 7.65 6.66 4.27
N ILE A 108 7.02 5.74 3.54
CA ILE A 108 6.85 4.35 4.02
C ILE A 108 8.21 3.67 4.25
N THR A 109 8.34 2.94 5.36
CA THR A 109 9.54 2.14 5.65
C THR A 109 9.41 0.72 5.08
N LEU A 110 10.54 0.06 4.79
CA LEU A 110 10.54 -1.34 4.34
C LEU A 110 9.78 -2.27 5.30
N PRO A 111 9.98 -2.20 6.64
CA PRO A 111 9.19 -2.99 7.58
C PRO A 111 7.69 -2.69 7.46
N ALA A 112 7.29 -1.40 7.44
CA ALA A 112 5.89 -1.02 7.32
C ALA A 112 5.25 -1.54 6.02
N ALA A 113 5.94 -1.42 4.88
CA ALA A 113 5.50 -1.97 3.60
C ALA A 113 5.33 -3.50 3.66
N LEU A 114 6.24 -4.21 4.33
CA LEU A 114 6.18 -5.65 4.50
C LEU A 114 5.04 -6.07 5.44
N ILE A 115 4.88 -5.43 6.61
CA ILE A 115 3.76 -5.69 7.55
C ILE A 115 2.42 -5.54 6.81
N ARG A 116 2.26 -4.42 6.10
CA ARG A 116 1.05 -4.05 5.37
C ARG A 116 0.69 -5.09 4.32
N ASN A 117 1.68 -5.62 3.61
CA ASN A 117 1.48 -6.60 2.54
C ASN A 117 1.42 -8.05 3.04
N LEU A 118 1.99 -8.35 4.21
CA LEU A 118 1.79 -9.64 4.88
C LEU A 118 0.38 -9.79 5.43
N ILE A 119 -0.18 -8.72 6.01
CA ILE A 119 -1.59 -8.75 6.43
C ILE A 119 -2.52 -8.83 5.22
N ARG A 120 -2.09 -8.33 4.05
CA ARG A 120 -2.80 -8.56 2.79
C ARG A 120 -3.00 -10.06 2.49
N LEU A 121 -2.14 -10.94 3.01
CA LEU A 121 -2.31 -12.38 2.86
C LEU A 121 -3.51 -12.90 3.64
N VAL A 122 -3.63 -12.52 4.92
CA VAL A 122 -4.78 -12.85 5.78
C VAL A 122 -6.07 -12.34 5.14
N ASP A 123 -5.97 -11.16 4.52
CA ASP A 123 -7.06 -10.44 3.88
C ASP A 123 -7.54 -11.05 2.55
N VAL A 124 -6.69 -11.81 1.83
CA VAL A 124 -6.92 -12.29 0.44
C VAL A 124 -6.82 -13.83 0.32
N GLN A 125 -6.66 -14.56 1.42
CA GLN A 125 -6.49 -16.02 1.36
C GLN A 125 -7.76 -16.71 0.78
N PRO A 126 -7.60 -17.68 -0.15
CA PRO A 126 -8.72 -18.52 -0.60
C PRO A 126 -9.20 -19.45 0.53
N PHE A 127 -10.47 -19.86 0.43
CA PHE A 127 -11.30 -20.70 1.32
C PHE A 127 -10.57 -21.51 2.42
N PRO A 128 -11.08 -21.56 3.69
CA PRO A 128 -12.45 -21.20 4.12
C PRO A 128 -12.66 -19.77 4.64
N THR A 129 -11.62 -18.95 4.84
CA THR A 129 -11.78 -17.61 5.43
C THR A 129 -11.91 -16.51 4.38
N HIS A 130 -13.12 -16.30 3.86
CA HIS A 130 -13.39 -15.23 2.87
C HIS A 130 -13.57 -13.84 3.52
N GLY A 131 -13.00 -12.81 2.90
CA GLY A 131 -13.67 -11.51 2.78
C GLY A 131 -13.53 -10.47 3.91
N ILE A 132 -12.75 -10.73 4.97
CA ILE A 132 -12.61 -9.78 6.09
C ILE A 132 -11.99 -8.44 5.65
N ALA A 133 -11.17 -8.43 4.61
CA ALA A 133 -10.50 -7.21 4.12
C ALA A 133 -11.43 -6.22 3.43
N LEU A 134 -12.36 -6.72 2.62
CA LEU A 134 -13.29 -5.88 1.87
C LEU A 134 -14.37 -5.33 2.82
N LEU A 135 -14.81 -6.16 3.78
CA LEU A 135 -15.73 -5.76 4.85
C LEU A 135 -15.07 -4.79 5.84
N SER A 136 -13.83 -5.01 6.27
CA SER A 136 -13.15 -4.13 7.26
C SER A 136 -12.90 -2.70 6.75
N VAL A 137 -12.70 -2.52 5.44
CA VAL A 137 -12.61 -1.19 4.81
C VAL A 137 -13.97 -0.52 4.69
N ALA A 138 -15.04 -1.29 4.48
CA ALA A 138 -16.41 -0.78 4.36
C ALA A 138 -16.95 -0.23 5.69
N PHE A 139 -16.47 -0.73 6.83
CA PHE A 139 -17.05 -0.43 8.15
C PHE A 139 -16.24 0.54 9.06
N LYS A 140 -15.08 1.07 8.64
CA LYS A 140 -14.25 1.94 9.52
C LYS A 140 -14.04 3.37 9.00
N HIS A 141 -14.23 4.33 9.91
CA HIS A 141 -14.25 5.79 9.71
C HIS A 141 -12.96 6.41 9.11
N ASP A 142 -11.84 5.69 9.04
CA ASP A 142 -10.54 6.25 8.63
C ASP A 142 -10.05 5.83 7.24
N ASN A 143 -10.82 5.03 6.48
CA ASN A 143 -10.37 4.43 5.21
C ASN A 143 -8.99 3.73 5.38
N LYS A 144 -8.75 2.98 6.46
CA LYS A 144 -7.51 2.20 6.65
C LYS A 144 -7.85 0.70 6.61
N ARG A 145 -7.10 -0.09 5.84
CA ARG A 145 -7.17 -1.57 5.88
C ARG A 145 -6.58 -2.09 7.19
N LEU A 146 -6.85 -3.35 7.55
CA LEU A 146 -6.20 -4.00 8.70
C LEU A 146 -4.67 -3.87 8.60
N GLY A 147 -4.12 -4.12 7.41
CA GLY A 147 -2.70 -3.93 7.13
C GLY A 147 -2.21 -2.49 7.27
N ASP A 148 -3.04 -1.49 6.97
CA ASP A 148 -2.67 -0.08 7.12
C ASP A 148 -2.65 0.33 8.60
N ILE A 149 -3.58 -0.20 9.40
CA ILE A 149 -3.67 0.06 10.84
C ILE A 149 -2.45 -0.52 11.55
N VAL A 150 -2.13 -1.80 11.31
CA VAL A 150 -1.03 -2.47 12.00
C VAL A 150 0.33 -1.91 11.55
N ALA A 151 0.45 -1.50 10.27
CA ALA A 151 1.67 -0.89 9.77
C ALA A 151 1.82 0.60 10.13
N GLY A 152 0.80 1.25 10.72
CA GLY A 152 0.82 2.70 10.96
C GLY A 152 0.91 3.51 9.67
N THR A 153 0.16 3.11 8.64
CA THR A 153 0.24 3.73 7.31
C THR A 153 -1.11 4.26 6.84
N ILE A 154 -1.07 5.13 5.84
CA ILE A 154 -2.24 5.72 5.22
C ILE A 154 -1.99 5.96 3.73
N VAL A 155 -3.05 5.85 2.93
CA VAL A 155 -2.97 6.07 1.48
C VAL A 155 -3.47 7.47 1.15
N VAL A 156 -2.61 8.25 0.52
CA VAL A 156 -2.82 9.66 0.21
C VAL A 156 -2.87 9.89 -1.29
N ARG A 157 -3.63 10.90 -1.71
CA ARG A 157 -3.65 11.33 -3.11
C ARG A 157 -2.36 12.04 -3.46
N ASP A 158 -1.89 11.74 -4.65
CA ASP A 158 -0.58 12.09 -5.17
C ASP A 158 -0.70 12.29 -6.68
N ARG A 159 -1.57 13.24 -7.06
CA ARG A 159 -1.77 13.59 -8.48
C ARG A 159 -0.82 14.70 -8.88
N PRO A 160 -0.03 14.57 -9.95
CA PRO A 160 0.49 15.71 -10.69
C PRO A 160 -0.60 16.18 -11.65
N ALA A 161 -1.57 16.95 -11.16
CA ALA A 161 -2.53 17.62 -12.03
C ALA A 161 -2.36 19.13 -11.85
N ASP A 162 -1.91 19.76 -12.93
CA ASP A 162 -1.86 21.18 -13.27
C ASP A 162 -1.45 22.15 -12.16
N LEU A 163 -0.14 22.26 -11.99
CA LEU A 163 0.54 23.28 -11.17
C LEU A 163 0.60 24.65 -11.88
N ALA A 164 0.07 24.77 -13.10
CA ALA A 164 -0.05 26.03 -13.80
C ALA A 164 -1.24 26.79 -13.22
N LEU A 165 -0.98 27.71 -12.30
CA LEU A 165 -1.89 28.80 -11.94
C LEU A 165 -2.40 29.43 -13.25
N ALA A 166 -3.66 29.16 -13.60
CA ALA A 166 -4.31 29.72 -14.78
C ALA A 166 -4.35 31.25 -14.64
N ILE A 167 -3.61 31.94 -15.51
CA ILE A 167 -3.58 33.39 -15.62
C ILE A 167 -4.98 33.80 -16.11
N ALA A 168 -5.76 34.46 -15.24
CA ALA A 168 -6.97 35.14 -15.69
C ALA A 168 -6.55 36.48 -16.30
N GLU A 169 -6.69 36.62 -17.62
CA GLU A 169 -6.55 37.90 -18.30
C GLU A 169 -7.71 38.82 -17.90
N GLU A 170 -7.40 39.95 -17.25
CA GLU A 170 -8.37 41.01 -16.99
C GLU A 170 -8.46 41.93 -18.21
N GLY A 171 -9.63 41.92 -18.86
CA GLY A 171 -9.96 42.82 -19.96
C GLY A 171 -10.27 44.23 -19.46
N ASP A 172 -9.53 45.19 -20.02
CA ASP A 172 -9.67 46.62 -19.83
C ASP A 172 -10.92 47.17 -20.54
N ALA A 173 -11.76 47.91 -19.81
CA ALA A 173 -12.75 48.82 -20.37
C ALA A 173 -13.11 49.89 -19.34
N THR A 174 -12.82 51.14 -19.68
CA THR A 174 -13.20 52.34 -18.93
C THR A 174 -14.72 52.49 -18.89
N VAL A 175 -15.34 52.26 -17.73
CA VAL A 175 -16.80 52.31 -17.54
C VAL A 175 -17.22 53.65 -16.92
N ASP A 176 -18.01 54.44 -17.66
CA ASP A 176 -18.77 55.58 -17.13
C ASP A 176 -19.71 55.10 -16.00
N SER A 177 -19.52 55.64 -14.80
CA SER A 177 -20.01 55.11 -13.52
C SER A 177 -21.04 56.01 -12.81
N GLY A 178 -21.85 56.75 -13.57
CA GLY A 178 -23.00 57.47 -13.01
C GLY A 178 -24.11 56.56 -12.45
N PRO A 179 -25.01 57.08 -11.57
CA PRO A 179 -26.13 56.32 -11.01
C PRO A 179 -27.11 55.85 -12.11
N PRO A 180 -27.89 54.77 -11.87
CA PRO A 180 -28.96 54.36 -12.77
C PRO A 180 -29.92 55.53 -13.06
N LEU A 181 -30.31 55.66 -14.32
CA LEU A 181 -31.20 56.71 -14.81
C LEU A 181 -32.67 56.33 -14.64
N LEU A 182 -32.97 55.03 -14.55
CA LEU A 182 -34.32 54.48 -14.36
C LEU A 182 -34.44 53.84 -12.98
N ASP A 183 -35.64 53.86 -12.41
CA ASP A 183 -35.96 53.06 -11.23
C ASP A 183 -36.03 51.56 -11.58
N ASP A 184 -35.98 50.68 -10.56
CA ASP A 184 -35.92 49.22 -10.72
C ASP A 184 -37.14 48.68 -11.49
N ASP A 185 -38.34 49.15 -11.16
CA ASP A 185 -39.59 48.74 -11.83
C ASP A 185 -39.65 49.23 -13.29
N GLU A 186 -39.18 50.46 -13.55
CA GLU A 186 -39.13 51.04 -14.89
C GLU A 186 -38.10 50.32 -15.77
N PHE A 187 -36.94 49.96 -15.20
CA PHE A 187 -35.92 49.16 -15.89
C PHE A 187 -36.44 47.76 -16.22
N LEU A 188 -37.12 47.07 -15.30
CA LEU A 188 -37.71 45.75 -15.57
C LEU A 188 -38.79 45.80 -16.66
N LEU A 189 -39.60 46.86 -16.68
CA LEU A 189 -40.58 47.08 -17.75
C LEU A 189 -39.88 47.33 -19.10
N LEU A 190 -38.82 48.13 -19.11
CA LEU A 190 -38.03 48.40 -20.30
C LEU A 190 -37.32 47.14 -20.81
N ASP A 191 -36.72 46.35 -19.91
CA ASP A 191 -36.03 45.10 -20.21
C ASP A 191 -36.97 44.07 -20.85
N ARG A 192 -38.17 43.89 -20.28
CA ARG A 192 -39.20 43.02 -20.85
C ARG A 192 -39.73 43.53 -22.20
N LEU A 193 -39.88 44.84 -22.36
CA LEU A 193 -40.32 45.44 -23.61
C LEU A 193 -39.26 45.22 -24.69
N VAL A 194 -38.00 45.60 -24.43
CA VAL A 194 -36.87 45.45 -25.37
C VAL A 194 -36.67 44.00 -25.77
N ALA A 195 -36.75 43.06 -24.82
CA ALA A 195 -36.63 41.63 -25.10
C ALA A 195 -37.73 41.08 -26.02
N ARG A 196 -38.87 41.76 -26.15
CA ARG A 196 -40.03 41.36 -26.95
C ARG A 196 -40.34 42.29 -28.12
N LEU A 197 -39.54 43.31 -28.38
CA LEU A 197 -39.84 44.32 -29.41
C LEU A 197 -40.02 43.70 -30.80
N ASP A 198 -39.25 42.66 -31.12
CA ASP A 198 -39.30 41.97 -32.42
C ASP A 198 -40.43 40.94 -32.52
N ASP A 199 -40.99 40.51 -31.39
CA ASP A 199 -42.08 39.53 -31.30
C ASP A 199 -43.48 40.20 -31.24
N LEU A 200 -43.54 41.52 -31.11
CA LEU A 200 -44.79 42.27 -30.96
C LEU A 200 -45.40 42.65 -32.31
N GLU A 201 -46.72 42.53 -32.41
CA GLU A 201 -47.50 42.99 -33.57
C GLU A 201 -47.25 44.50 -33.83
N PRO A 202 -47.11 44.95 -35.10
CA PRO A 202 -46.62 46.30 -35.41
C PRO A 202 -47.42 47.44 -34.76
N ASP A 203 -48.74 47.29 -34.63
CA ASP A 203 -49.61 48.29 -34.00
C ASP A 203 -49.48 48.32 -32.47
N VAL A 204 -49.27 47.17 -31.86
CA VAL A 204 -49.04 47.03 -30.41
C VAL A 204 -47.64 47.55 -30.06
N ARG A 205 -46.62 47.21 -30.86
CA ARG A 205 -45.25 47.73 -30.73
C ARG A 205 -45.22 49.25 -30.76
N ARG A 206 -45.84 49.88 -31.77
CA ARG A 206 -45.92 51.35 -31.88
C ARG A 206 -46.60 51.99 -30.68
N ARG A 207 -47.70 51.39 -30.18
CA ARG A 207 -48.43 51.89 -29.02
C ARG A 207 -47.60 51.82 -27.74
N LEU A 208 -47.00 50.66 -27.46
CA LEU A 208 -46.18 50.44 -26.26
C LEU A 208 -44.90 51.28 -26.26
N VAL A 209 -44.21 51.40 -27.40
CA VAL A 209 -43.04 52.28 -27.54
C VAL A 209 -43.43 53.74 -27.29
N ARG A 210 -44.55 54.23 -27.85
CA ARG A 210 -45.02 55.60 -27.62
C ARG A 210 -45.40 55.84 -26.15
N GLN A 211 -46.07 54.87 -25.52
CA GLN A 211 -46.47 54.95 -24.12
C GLN A 211 -45.26 54.96 -23.17
N MET A 212 -44.27 54.11 -23.41
CA MET A 212 -43.05 54.03 -22.60
C MET A 212 -42.16 55.26 -22.80
N THR A 213 -41.98 55.69 -24.05
CA THR A 213 -41.22 56.92 -24.37
C THR A 213 -41.87 58.14 -23.73
N GLY A 214 -43.20 58.27 -23.81
CA GLY A 214 -43.93 59.39 -23.20
C GLY A 214 -43.84 59.43 -21.67
N ARG A 215 -43.74 58.27 -21.01
CA ARG A 215 -43.57 58.19 -19.55
C ARG A 215 -42.18 58.62 -19.07
N ILE A 216 -41.15 58.36 -19.86
CA ILE A 216 -39.74 58.52 -19.46
C ILE A 216 -39.13 59.82 -20.00
N ALA A 217 -39.62 60.34 -21.13
CA ALA A 217 -39.04 61.49 -21.84
C ALA A 217 -38.84 62.74 -20.98
N GLY A 218 -39.75 63.03 -20.06
CA GLY A 218 -39.66 64.22 -19.18
C GLY A 218 -38.61 64.13 -18.07
N ARG A 219 -37.96 62.97 -17.88
CA ARG A 219 -36.99 62.72 -16.80
C ARG A 219 -35.57 62.44 -17.31
N LEU A 220 -35.39 62.31 -18.62
CA LEU A 220 -34.09 62.04 -19.21
C LEU A 220 -33.28 63.34 -19.37
N PRO A 221 -31.95 63.32 -19.18
CA PRO A 221 -31.10 64.47 -19.47
C PRO A 221 -31.23 64.91 -20.94
N GLU A 222 -31.02 66.20 -21.21
CA GLU A 222 -31.14 66.77 -22.57
C GLU A 222 -30.25 66.06 -23.62
N THR A 223 -29.18 65.39 -23.19
CA THR A 223 -28.31 64.57 -24.04
C THR A 223 -29.01 63.37 -24.69
N TRP A 224 -30.17 62.95 -24.16
CA TRP A 224 -30.98 61.84 -24.65
C TRP A 224 -32.20 62.30 -25.46
N THR A 225 -32.47 63.62 -25.52
CA THR A 225 -33.60 64.20 -26.26
C THR A 225 -33.14 64.74 -27.61
N GLY A 226 -33.19 63.89 -28.65
CA GLY A 226 -32.96 64.27 -30.05
C GLY A 226 -34.09 63.76 -30.97
N PRO A 227 -34.03 63.99 -32.29
CA PRO A 227 -35.04 63.51 -33.26
C PRO A 227 -34.96 61.98 -33.52
N THR A 228 -34.68 61.19 -32.48
CA THR A 228 -34.58 59.73 -32.53
C THR A 228 -35.97 59.10 -32.56
N LYS A 229 -36.17 58.13 -33.47
CA LYS A 229 -37.37 57.29 -33.51
C LYS A 229 -37.49 56.55 -32.18
N GLY A 230 -38.61 56.68 -31.46
CA GLY A 230 -38.73 56.32 -30.04
C GLY A 230 -38.23 54.93 -29.63
N GLU A 231 -38.20 53.95 -30.53
CA GLU A 231 -37.65 52.63 -30.27
C GLU A 231 -36.11 52.61 -30.11
N SER A 232 -35.37 53.30 -30.98
CA SER A 232 -33.90 53.34 -30.89
C SER A 232 -33.43 54.06 -29.62
N LEU A 233 -34.22 55.03 -29.14
CA LEU A 233 -34.03 55.68 -27.86
C LEU A 233 -34.18 54.69 -26.69
N LEU A 234 -35.25 53.88 -26.68
CA LEU A 234 -35.49 52.89 -25.61
C LEU A 234 -34.41 51.81 -25.55
N VAL A 235 -33.92 51.33 -26.71
CA VAL A 235 -32.83 50.33 -26.77
C VAL A 235 -31.50 50.92 -26.29
N ALA A 236 -31.20 52.17 -26.68
CA ALA A 236 -29.99 52.85 -26.23
C ALA A 236 -30.03 53.12 -24.71
N LEU A 237 -31.18 53.52 -24.19
CA LEU A 237 -31.41 53.76 -22.76
C LEU A 237 -31.27 52.47 -21.95
N HIS A 238 -31.87 51.36 -22.41
CA HIS A 238 -31.75 50.04 -21.77
C HIS A 238 -30.29 49.59 -21.66
N ARG A 239 -29.52 49.73 -22.75
CA ARG A 239 -28.11 49.35 -22.77
C ARG A 239 -27.27 50.18 -21.80
N SER A 240 -27.51 51.48 -21.74
CA SER A 240 -26.79 52.38 -20.82
C SER A 240 -27.13 52.10 -19.36
N ASP A 241 -28.42 51.91 -19.04
CA ASP A 241 -28.85 51.66 -17.66
C ASP A 241 -28.41 50.27 -17.16
N LEU A 242 -28.41 49.25 -18.04
CA LEU A 242 -27.86 47.93 -17.74
C LEU A 242 -26.36 47.99 -17.43
N GLN A 243 -25.59 48.83 -18.14
CA GLN A 243 -24.16 49.04 -17.86
C GLN A 243 -23.96 49.72 -16.50
N ARG A 244 -24.71 50.78 -16.18
CA ARG A 244 -24.63 51.50 -14.89
C ARG A 244 -25.02 50.59 -13.71
N ARG A 245 -26.05 49.75 -13.88
CA ARG A 245 -26.49 48.76 -12.88
C ARG A 245 -25.47 47.64 -12.66
N ARG A 246 -24.82 47.15 -13.73
CA ARG A 246 -23.69 46.20 -13.63
C ARG A 246 -22.49 46.82 -12.92
N ALA A 247 -22.17 48.08 -13.20
CA ALA A 247 -21.10 48.81 -12.51
C ALA A 247 -21.39 48.98 -11.01
N LYS A 248 -22.63 49.30 -10.62
CA LYS A 248 -23.07 49.39 -9.21
C LYS A 248 -23.04 48.03 -8.48
N ALA A 249 -23.40 46.94 -9.17
CA ALA A 249 -23.28 45.59 -8.64
C ALA A 249 -21.81 45.16 -8.46
N ALA A 250 -20.92 45.58 -9.38
CA ALA A 250 -19.48 45.40 -9.26
C ALA A 250 -18.88 46.24 -8.11
N SER A 251 -19.41 47.46 -7.88
CA SER A 251 -19.04 48.34 -6.75
C SER A 251 -19.46 47.76 -5.38
N ARG A 252 -20.63 47.09 -5.30
CA ARG A 252 -21.04 46.34 -4.09
C ARG A 252 -20.16 45.11 -3.82
N ARG A 253 -19.54 44.50 -4.84
CA ARG A 253 -18.52 43.43 -4.68
C ARG A 253 -17.16 43.97 -4.23
N THR A 254 -16.92 45.27 -4.27
CA THR A 254 -15.59 45.87 -3.97
C THR A 254 -15.22 45.80 -2.48
N ASN A 255 -16.18 45.67 -1.56
CA ASN A 255 -15.88 45.39 -0.16
C ASN A 255 -15.33 43.96 0.07
N GLU A 256 -15.67 43.00 -0.79
CA GLU A 256 -15.02 41.68 -0.86
C GLU A 256 -13.76 41.69 -1.76
N GLY A 257 -13.66 42.66 -2.66
CA GLY A 257 -12.58 42.83 -3.64
C GLY A 257 -11.22 43.28 -3.07
N ILE A 258 -11.17 43.98 -1.94
CA ILE A 258 -9.88 44.37 -1.31
C ILE A 258 -9.11 43.13 -0.82
N ALA A 259 -9.83 42.14 -0.28
CA ALA A 259 -9.26 40.85 0.11
C ALA A 259 -8.82 40.04 -1.12
N ALA A 260 -9.65 40.00 -2.17
CA ALA A 260 -9.33 39.31 -3.43
C ALA A 260 -8.11 39.92 -4.16
N GLY A 261 -7.99 41.25 -4.24
CA GLY A 261 -6.85 41.93 -4.86
C GLY A 261 -5.56 41.83 -4.04
N THR A 262 -5.66 41.71 -2.71
CA THR A 262 -4.51 41.41 -1.84
C THR A 262 -4.07 39.95 -2.01
N ALA A 263 -5.01 39.01 -2.10
CA ALA A 263 -4.74 37.61 -2.41
C ALA A 263 -4.10 37.43 -3.80
N GLN A 264 -4.64 38.04 -4.84
CA GLN A 264 -4.11 37.97 -6.21
C GLN A 264 -2.71 38.60 -6.32
N ARG A 265 -2.47 39.78 -5.74
CA ARG A 265 -1.12 40.39 -5.70
C ARG A 265 -0.13 39.54 -4.92
N PHE A 266 -0.56 38.96 -3.80
CA PHE A 266 0.28 38.03 -3.03
C PHE A 266 0.69 36.81 -3.86
N VAL A 267 -0.24 36.22 -4.61
CA VAL A 267 0.03 35.11 -5.53
C VAL A 267 1.00 35.52 -6.62
N ALA A 268 0.71 36.61 -7.35
CA ALA A 268 1.53 37.08 -8.46
C ALA A 268 2.99 37.37 -8.03
N LEU A 269 3.19 38.00 -6.87
CA LEU A 269 4.52 38.34 -6.36
C LEU A 269 5.34 37.13 -5.89
N ARG A 270 4.69 36.04 -5.48
CA ARG A 270 5.37 34.89 -4.86
C ARG A 270 5.42 33.65 -5.73
N GLN A 271 4.64 33.59 -6.81
CA GLN A 271 4.53 32.44 -7.71
C GLN A 271 5.87 31.96 -8.26
N ALA A 272 6.73 32.88 -8.72
CA ALA A 272 8.06 32.51 -9.26
C ALA A 272 8.92 31.79 -8.20
N ARG A 273 8.93 32.29 -6.96
CA ARG A 273 9.65 31.68 -5.85
C ARG A 273 9.09 30.29 -5.51
N TRP A 274 7.77 30.15 -5.51
CA TRP A 274 7.14 28.86 -5.24
C TRP A 274 7.49 27.82 -6.29
N GLU A 275 7.56 28.25 -7.55
CA GLU A 275 7.92 27.37 -8.67
C GLU A 275 9.39 26.94 -8.61
N THR A 276 10.31 27.82 -8.25
CA THR A 276 11.72 27.46 -7.99
C THR A 276 11.81 26.45 -6.84
N PHE A 277 11.13 26.70 -5.73
CA PHE A 277 11.12 25.79 -4.59
C PHE A 277 10.49 24.44 -4.95
N ARG A 278 9.42 24.43 -5.75
CA ARG A 278 8.78 23.20 -6.24
C ARG A 278 9.79 22.30 -6.96
N GLN A 279 10.56 22.87 -7.89
CA GLN A 279 11.56 22.12 -8.65
C GLN A 279 12.66 21.56 -7.73
N GLN A 280 13.14 22.37 -6.79
CA GLN A 280 14.13 21.94 -5.79
C GLN A 280 13.58 20.85 -4.87
N ALA A 281 12.38 21.02 -4.33
CA ALA A 281 11.75 20.09 -3.41
C ALA A 281 11.48 18.73 -4.07
N LEU A 282 10.95 18.72 -5.29
CA LEU A 282 10.73 17.47 -6.05
C LEU A 282 12.04 16.76 -6.41
N ARG A 283 13.10 17.52 -6.75
CA ARG A 283 14.43 16.96 -6.99
C ARG A 283 15.01 16.34 -5.71
N CYS A 284 14.91 17.04 -4.59
CA CYS A 284 15.41 16.57 -3.30
C CYS A 284 14.61 15.37 -2.76
N GLU A 285 13.31 15.31 -3.02
CA GLU A 285 12.46 14.16 -2.68
C GLU A 285 12.88 12.91 -3.48
N ARG A 286 13.24 13.06 -4.76
CA ARG A 286 13.68 11.95 -5.62
C ARG A 286 15.13 11.52 -5.35
N ASP A 287 16.03 12.48 -5.30
CA ASP A 287 17.49 12.24 -5.32
C ASP A 287 18.12 12.26 -3.91
N GLY A 288 17.37 12.71 -2.90
CA GLY A 288 17.81 12.89 -1.53
C GLY A 288 18.67 14.16 -1.31
N LEU A 289 18.69 14.67 -0.07
CA LEU A 289 19.43 15.88 0.29
C LEU A 289 20.96 15.75 0.24
N ARG A 290 21.50 14.51 0.13
CA ARG A 290 22.96 14.25 0.17
C ARG A 290 23.72 14.79 -1.03
N ARG A 291 23.03 15.08 -2.12
CA ARG A 291 23.64 15.67 -3.32
C ARG A 291 23.76 17.19 -3.24
N LEU A 292 23.14 17.82 -2.23
CA LEU A 292 23.31 19.23 -1.96
C LEU A 292 24.61 19.46 -1.19
N SER A 293 25.36 20.46 -1.61
CA SER A 293 26.44 21.03 -0.80
C SER A 293 25.89 21.65 0.50
N GLY A 294 26.75 21.88 1.49
CA GLY A 294 26.33 22.46 2.78
C GLY A 294 25.61 23.82 2.62
N GLY A 295 26.08 24.66 1.70
CA GLY A 295 25.42 25.93 1.38
C GLY A 295 24.05 25.76 0.73
N GLU A 296 23.92 24.82 -0.21
CA GLU A 296 22.63 24.51 -0.85
C GLU A 296 21.61 23.91 0.12
N LEU A 297 22.06 23.12 1.10
CA LEU A 297 21.21 22.55 2.14
C LEU A 297 20.60 23.65 3.03
N ILE A 298 21.43 24.60 3.47
CA ILE A 298 20.97 25.76 4.27
C ILE A 298 19.99 26.61 3.46
N ALA A 299 20.31 26.88 2.18
CA ALA A 299 19.45 27.62 1.27
C ALA A 299 18.10 26.91 1.06
N PHE A 300 18.11 25.59 0.90
CA PHE A 300 16.89 24.78 0.77
C PHE A 300 16.02 24.83 2.04
N ALA A 301 16.62 24.70 3.22
CA ALA A 301 15.91 24.81 4.50
C ALA A 301 15.30 26.21 4.70
N GLY A 302 16.02 27.27 4.30
CA GLY A 302 15.53 28.64 4.30
C GLY A 302 14.35 28.83 3.34
N ALA A 303 14.44 28.30 2.12
CA ALA A 303 13.36 28.35 1.14
C ALA A 303 12.12 27.60 1.63
N TYR A 304 12.29 26.43 2.25
CA TYR A 304 11.21 25.66 2.86
C TYR A 304 10.44 26.47 3.91
N ARG A 305 11.14 27.07 4.89
CA ARG A 305 10.49 27.91 5.92
C ARG A 305 9.76 29.10 5.32
N ALA A 306 10.35 29.73 4.30
CA ALA A 306 9.73 30.87 3.62
C ALA A 306 8.41 30.49 2.92
N VAL A 307 8.37 29.33 2.26
CA VAL A 307 7.16 28.84 1.58
C VAL A 307 6.13 28.32 2.59
N ALA A 308 6.55 27.71 3.70
CA ALA A 308 5.66 27.33 4.80
C ALA A 308 4.96 28.56 5.41
N ALA A 309 5.71 29.65 5.63
CA ALA A 309 5.14 30.92 6.06
C ALA A 309 4.19 31.54 5.02
N ASP A 310 4.48 31.39 3.73
CA ASP A 310 3.56 31.82 2.67
C ASP A 310 2.25 31.04 2.68
N LEU A 311 2.28 29.74 2.97
CA LEU A 311 1.06 28.94 3.11
C LEU A 311 0.19 29.42 4.29
N ALA A 312 0.81 29.74 5.43
CA ALA A 312 0.08 30.31 6.56
C ALA A 312 -0.56 31.68 6.21
N ARG A 313 0.17 32.54 5.49
CA ARG A 313 -0.37 33.82 4.99
C ARG A 313 -1.48 33.64 3.95
N ALA A 314 -1.31 32.71 3.01
CA ALA A 314 -2.30 32.41 1.98
C ALA A 314 -3.64 31.97 2.58
N ARG A 315 -3.60 31.21 3.69
CA ARG A 315 -4.83 30.83 4.43
C ARG A 315 -5.51 32.03 5.06
N THR A 316 -4.72 32.94 5.62
CA THR A 316 -5.24 34.17 6.25
C THR A 316 -5.85 35.11 5.22
N TYR A 317 -5.25 35.21 4.02
CA TYR A 317 -5.75 36.03 2.93
C TYR A 317 -6.92 35.42 2.15
N GLY A 318 -7.35 34.19 2.46
CA GLY A 318 -8.45 33.53 1.77
C GLY A 318 -8.17 33.29 0.27
N VAL A 319 -6.91 33.01 -0.09
CA VAL A 319 -6.51 32.75 -1.49
C VAL A 319 -7.27 31.54 -2.04
N ASP A 320 -7.51 31.52 -3.36
CA ASP A 320 -8.19 30.43 -4.07
C ASP A 320 -7.70 29.03 -3.62
N HIS A 321 -8.66 28.11 -3.49
CA HIS A 321 -8.42 26.76 -2.98
C HIS A 321 -7.34 25.99 -3.75
N ARG A 322 -7.19 26.24 -5.06
CA ARG A 322 -6.15 25.64 -5.91
C ARG A 322 -4.76 26.07 -5.48
N VAL A 323 -4.58 27.33 -5.09
CA VAL A 323 -3.30 27.86 -4.62
C VAL A 323 -2.94 27.32 -3.25
N LEU A 324 -3.92 27.24 -2.34
CA LEU A 324 -3.73 26.61 -1.04
C LEU A 324 -3.30 25.14 -1.19
N ALA A 325 -3.98 24.37 -2.05
CA ALA A 325 -3.62 22.99 -2.33
C ALA A 325 -2.24 22.86 -2.98
N TYR A 326 -1.87 23.79 -3.87
CA TYR A 326 -0.53 23.88 -4.47
C TYR A 326 0.54 24.08 -3.38
N LEU A 327 0.34 25.06 -2.50
CA LEU A 327 1.28 25.41 -1.43
C LEU A 327 1.42 24.29 -0.40
N GLU A 328 0.30 23.71 0.06
CA GLU A 328 0.29 22.54 0.96
C GLU A 328 1.13 21.38 0.39
N ARG A 329 1.06 21.15 -0.92
CA ARG A 329 1.81 20.06 -1.57
C ARG A 329 3.31 20.34 -1.65
N ILE A 330 3.73 21.54 -2.05
CA ILE A 330 5.16 21.85 -2.15
C ILE A 330 5.82 21.95 -0.77
N VAL A 331 5.11 22.48 0.23
CA VAL A 331 5.57 22.48 1.63
C VAL A 331 5.65 21.05 2.14
N GLY A 332 4.68 20.18 1.84
CA GLY A 332 4.76 18.76 2.17
C GLY A 332 5.95 18.05 1.54
N ALA A 333 6.25 18.32 0.26
CA ALA A 333 7.43 17.76 -0.42
C ALA A 333 8.75 18.23 0.23
N GLY A 334 8.85 19.54 0.54
CA GLY A 334 9.99 20.09 1.25
C GLY A 334 10.17 19.55 2.67
N HIS A 335 9.06 19.42 3.40
CA HIS A 335 9.03 18.83 4.74
C HIS A 335 9.52 17.38 4.70
N ASN A 336 9.04 16.58 3.75
CA ASN A 336 9.48 15.21 3.57
C ASN A 336 10.95 15.11 3.15
N ALA A 337 11.46 16.07 2.39
CA ALA A 337 12.89 16.11 2.05
C ALA A 337 13.76 16.40 3.29
N LEU A 338 13.39 17.40 4.10
CA LEU A 338 14.14 17.86 5.30
C LEU A 338 14.01 16.91 6.49
N TYR A 339 12.78 16.51 6.80
CA TYR A 339 12.42 15.78 8.02
C TYR A 339 12.00 14.34 7.76
N GLY A 340 11.88 13.92 6.49
CA GLY A 340 11.68 12.52 6.15
C GLY A 340 12.79 11.65 6.74
N ALA A 341 12.39 10.49 7.25
CA ALA A 341 13.26 9.56 7.96
C ALA A 341 14.65 9.46 7.29
N ARG A 342 15.66 9.95 8.03
CA ARG A 342 17.09 10.01 7.67
C ARG A 342 17.47 8.92 6.69
N GLY A 343 18.06 9.30 5.56
CA GLY A 343 18.45 8.41 4.46
C GLY A 343 18.93 7.05 4.96
N ILE A 344 18.04 6.07 4.87
CA ILE A 344 18.25 4.70 5.33
C ILE A 344 19.53 4.21 4.64
N ARG A 345 20.63 4.05 5.40
CA ARG A 345 21.75 3.22 4.92
C ARG A 345 21.12 1.87 4.65
N ARG A 346 20.99 1.48 3.38
CA ARG A 346 20.49 0.16 3.00
C ARG A 346 21.32 -0.85 3.78
N PRO A 347 20.71 -1.60 4.72
CA PRO A 347 21.48 -2.55 5.49
C PRO A 347 22.09 -3.53 4.50
N SER A 348 23.37 -3.85 4.67
CA SER A 348 24.03 -4.84 3.82
C SER A 348 23.22 -6.13 3.85
N ALA A 349 22.91 -6.70 2.68
CA ALA A 349 22.15 -7.95 2.58
C ALA A 349 22.77 -9.05 3.44
N ARG A 350 24.12 -9.10 3.47
CA ARG A 350 24.89 -10.00 4.35
C ARG A 350 24.62 -9.73 5.84
N GLY A 351 24.57 -8.47 6.26
CA GLY A 351 24.30 -8.09 7.65
C GLY A 351 22.86 -8.42 8.08
N VAL A 352 21.90 -8.33 7.16
CA VAL A 352 20.52 -8.76 7.42
C VAL A 352 20.44 -10.28 7.53
N LEU A 353 20.98 -10.98 6.53
CA LEU A 353 20.89 -12.44 6.41
C LEU A 353 21.63 -13.17 7.54
N LEU A 354 22.85 -12.74 7.86
CA LEU A 354 23.71 -13.41 8.84
C LEU A 354 23.65 -12.78 10.23
N GLY A 355 23.05 -11.60 10.36
CA GLY A 355 22.99 -10.86 11.62
C GLY A 355 21.58 -10.64 12.12
N THR A 356 20.81 -9.80 11.43
CA THR A 356 19.48 -9.37 11.91
C THR A 356 18.47 -10.51 12.00
N LEU A 357 18.33 -11.33 10.96
CA LEU A 357 17.34 -12.41 10.95
C LEU A 357 17.67 -13.53 11.94
N PRO A 358 18.93 -14.03 12.02
CA PRO A 358 19.25 -15.07 13.00
C PRO A 358 19.21 -14.56 14.44
N ALA A 359 19.52 -13.28 14.67
CA ALA A 359 19.36 -12.67 15.99
C ALA A 359 17.89 -12.61 16.44
N ALA A 360 16.97 -12.38 15.50
CA ALA A 360 15.53 -12.43 15.79
C ALA A 360 15.09 -13.84 16.21
N ALA A 361 15.53 -14.87 15.48
CA ALA A 361 15.28 -16.27 15.83
C ALA A 361 15.82 -16.64 17.21
N TYR A 362 17.06 -16.23 17.53
CA TYR A 362 17.67 -16.47 18.84
C TYR A 362 16.92 -15.77 19.98
N ARG A 363 16.42 -14.54 19.76
CA ARG A 363 15.62 -13.81 20.74
C ARG A 363 14.27 -14.48 20.97
N ALA A 364 13.65 -14.99 19.92
CA ALA A 364 12.38 -15.70 19.97
C ALA A 364 12.50 -17.19 20.33
N ARG A 365 13.68 -17.68 20.74
CA ARG A 365 13.97 -19.12 20.92
C ARG A 365 12.96 -19.88 21.78
N SER A 366 12.43 -19.26 22.84
CA SER A 366 11.42 -19.90 23.71
C SER A 366 10.11 -20.13 22.95
N VAL A 367 9.70 -19.17 22.13
CA VAL A 367 8.49 -19.26 21.29
C VAL A 367 8.70 -20.23 20.13
N VAL A 368 9.93 -20.30 19.58
CA VAL A 368 10.31 -21.31 18.58
C VAL A 368 10.25 -22.72 19.15
N VAL A 369 10.76 -22.93 20.37
CA VAL A 369 10.64 -24.22 21.07
C VAL A 369 9.17 -24.56 21.33
N LEU A 370 8.35 -23.60 21.75
CA LEU A 370 6.92 -23.81 21.92
C LEU A 370 6.24 -24.23 20.60
N SER A 371 6.53 -23.54 19.51
CA SER A 371 6.04 -23.88 18.15
C SER A 371 6.44 -25.30 17.74
N CYS A 372 7.69 -25.70 18.04
CA CYS A 372 8.19 -27.05 17.81
C CYS A 372 7.42 -28.10 18.64
N LEU A 373 7.20 -27.85 19.93
CA LEU A 373 6.45 -28.75 20.81
C LEU A 373 4.99 -28.89 20.38
N LEU A 374 4.34 -27.79 19.98
CA LEU A 374 2.96 -27.79 19.47
C LEU A 374 2.79 -28.62 18.19
N PHE A 375 3.87 -28.84 17.44
CA PHE A 375 3.88 -29.73 16.28
C PHE A 375 4.26 -31.17 16.67
N LEU A 376 5.34 -31.35 17.44
CA LEU A 376 5.89 -32.66 17.75
C LEU A 376 5.00 -33.50 18.67
N PHE A 377 4.35 -32.89 19.67
CA PHE A 377 3.47 -33.65 20.59
C PHE A 377 2.27 -34.26 19.84
N PRO A 378 1.48 -33.47 19.08
CA PRO A 378 0.43 -34.03 18.24
C PRO A 378 0.96 -35.02 17.21
N GLY A 379 2.15 -34.80 16.64
CA GLY A 379 2.77 -35.76 15.73
C GLY A 379 3.12 -37.09 16.38
N LEU A 380 3.67 -37.08 17.59
CA LEU A 380 3.87 -38.32 18.34
C LEU A 380 2.55 -39.03 18.62
N ALA A 381 1.51 -38.27 19.01
CA ALA A 381 0.18 -38.82 19.22
C ALA A 381 -0.38 -39.46 17.95
N GLY A 382 -0.24 -38.80 16.79
CA GLY A 382 -0.69 -39.33 15.49
C GLY A 382 0.07 -40.59 15.07
N TYR A 383 1.38 -40.61 15.29
CA TYR A 383 2.21 -41.79 15.06
C TYR A 383 1.75 -42.97 15.92
N VAL A 384 1.66 -42.78 17.24
CA VAL A 384 1.24 -43.84 18.17
C VAL A 384 -0.18 -44.31 17.88
N LEU A 385 -1.11 -43.39 17.63
CA LEU A 385 -2.50 -43.71 17.35
C LEU A 385 -2.66 -44.62 16.13
N VAL A 386 -1.93 -44.33 15.04
CA VAL A 386 -1.95 -45.17 13.83
C VAL A 386 -1.19 -46.49 14.01
N ARG A 387 -0.12 -46.51 14.83
CA ARG A 387 0.62 -47.74 15.15
C ARG A 387 -0.24 -48.73 15.95
N GLU A 388 -1.00 -48.23 16.93
CA GLU A 388 -1.83 -49.05 17.82
C GLU A 388 -3.20 -49.38 17.23
N ARG A 389 -3.76 -48.48 16.39
CA ARG A 389 -5.09 -48.63 15.77
C ARG A 389 -5.04 -48.34 14.27
N PRO A 390 -4.57 -49.29 13.45
CA PRO A 390 -4.40 -49.08 12.01
C PRO A 390 -5.70 -48.68 11.28
N GLU A 391 -6.86 -49.10 11.78
CA GLU A 391 -8.19 -48.79 11.23
C GLU A 391 -8.52 -47.29 11.20
N ILE A 392 -7.97 -46.49 12.13
CA ILE A 392 -8.26 -45.06 12.24
C ILE A 392 -7.66 -44.24 11.10
N VAL A 393 -6.77 -44.85 10.31
CA VAL A 393 -6.11 -44.21 9.17
C VAL A 393 -7.12 -43.68 8.16
N GLN A 394 -8.25 -44.37 7.96
CA GLN A 394 -9.30 -43.93 7.01
C GLN A 394 -10.02 -42.66 7.46
N GLU A 395 -9.98 -42.33 8.75
CA GLU A 395 -10.59 -41.12 9.31
C GLU A 395 -9.62 -39.93 9.31
N ILE A 396 -8.31 -40.19 9.40
CA ILE A 396 -7.27 -39.16 9.58
C ILE A 396 -6.56 -38.82 8.27
N LEU A 397 -6.31 -39.82 7.41
CA LEU A 397 -5.49 -39.67 6.20
C LEU A 397 -6.36 -39.77 4.92
N PRO A 398 -6.08 -38.94 3.90
CA PRO A 398 -6.68 -39.06 2.58
C PRO A 398 -6.42 -40.44 1.95
N ALA A 399 -7.39 -40.92 1.18
CA ALA A 399 -7.33 -42.21 0.49
C ALA A 399 -6.08 -42.35 -0.40
N GLU A 400 -5.62 -41.25 -1.01
CA GLU A 400 -4.43 -41.23 -1.87
C GLU A 400 -3.14 -41.56 -1.10
N MET A 401 -3.07 -41.18 0.18
CA MET A 401 -1.91 -41.48 1.02
C MET A 401 -1.91 -42.95 1.44
N ILE A 402 -3.09 -43.51 1.73
CA ILE A 402 -3.28 -44.92 2.07
C ILE A 402 -2.89 -45.80 0.88
N ALA A 403 -3.46 -45.52 -0.30
CA ALA A 403 -3.13 -46.22 -1.54
C ALA A 403 -1.64 -46.13 -1.89
N ARG A 404 -0.97 -45.03 -1.53
CA ARG A 404 0.48 -44.87 -1.73
C ARG A 404 1.30 -45.76 -0.79
N ALA A 405 0.88 -45.92 0.46
CA ALA A 405 1.54 -46.83 1.41
C ALA A 405 1.36 -48.30 0.98
N GLU A 406 0.14 -48.69 0.60
CA GLU A 406 -0.18 -50.03 0.08
C GLU A 406 0.64 -50.38 -1.17
N ALA A 407 0.72 -49.46 -2.14
CA ALA A 407 1.52 -49.66 -3.35
C ALA A 407 3.05 -49.57 -3.11
N GLY A 408 3.48 -49.24 -1.89
CA GLY A 408 4.88 -48.98 -1.57
C GLY A 408 5.75 -50.25 -1.50
N GLU A 409 5.19 -51.40 -1.12
CA GLU A 409 5.92 -52.67 -1.10
C GLU A 409 6.38 -53.09 -2.51
N TYR A 410 5.46 -53.03 -3.48
CA TYR A 410 5.75 -53.32 -4.88
C TYR A 410 6.83 -52.39 -5.43
N ARG A 411 6.71 -51.07 -5.19
CA ARG A 411 7.71 -50.09 -5.68
C ARG A 411 9.08 -50.24 -5.03
N ARG A 412 9.12 -50.57 -3.74
CA ARG A 412 10.37 -50.83 -3.02
C ARG A 412 11.06 -52.09 -3.57
N ALA A 413 10.29 -53.14 -3.89
CA ALA A 413 10.83 -54.35 -4.50
C ALA A 413 11.44 -54.09 -5.89
N GLU A 414 10.89 -53.14 -6.65
CA GLU A 414 11.46 -52.65 -7.91
C GLU A 414 12.70 -51.73 -7.73
N GLY A 415 13.13 -51.49 -6.49
CA GLY A 415 14.24 -50.59 -6.19
C GLY A 415 13.91 -49.10 -6.35
N ARG A 416 12.64 -48.73 -6.52
CA ARG A 416 12.22 -47.34 -6.74
C ARG A 416 12.13 -46.57 -5.41
N GLY A 417 12.70 -45.37 -5.39
CA GLY A 417 12.55 -44.41 -4.30
C GLY A 417 11.10 -43.91 -4.13
N TYR A 418 10.77 -43.32 -2.98
CA TYR A 418 9.42 -42.82 -2.64
C TYR A 418 8.78 -41.93 -3.72
N ALA A 419 9.59 -41.08 -4.36
CA ALA A 419 9.19 -40.16 -5.41
C ALA A 419 9.67 -40.55 -6.82
N GLU A 420 10.32 -41.71 -6.99
CA GLU A 420 10.69 -42.22 -8.32
C GLU A 420 9.47 -42.84 -9.00
N ALA A 421 8.64 -42.01 -9.63
CA ALA A 421 7.53 -42.44 -10.48
C ALA A 421 7.85 -42.14 -11.96
N PRO A 422 7.31 -42.91 -12.93
CA PRO A 422 7.45 -42.60 -14.35
C PRO A 422 6.93 -41.19 -14.68
N SER A 423 7.80 -40.40 -15.30
CA SER A 423 7.68 -38.97 -15.63
C SER A 423 6.59 -38.69 -16.68
N PRO A 424 5.43 -38.15 -16.26
CA PRO A 424 5.05 -36.78 -16.63
C PRO A 424 4.55 -35.89 -15.46
N TYR A 425 4.32 -36.45 -14.26
CA TYR A 425 3.67 -35.75 -13.13
C TYR A 425 4.62 -35.35 -11.99
N LEU A 426 5.91 -35.71 -12.07
CA LEU A 426 6.93 -35.39 -11.04
C LEU A 426 7.00 -33.89 -10.69
N PRO A 427 6.98 -32.96 -11.67
CA PRO A 427 6.95 -31.53 -11.37
C PRO A 427 5.66 -31.07 -10.69
N LEU A 428 4.51 -31.71 -10.99
CA LEU A 428 3.23 -31.39 -10.34
C LEU A 428 3.19 -31.89 -8.89
N VAL A 429 3.70 -33.10 -8.61
CA VAL A 429 3.72 -33.67 -7.26
C VAL A 429 4.72 -32.91 -6.37
N ALA A 430 5.93 -32.62 -6.87
CA ALA A 430 6.91 -31.78 -6.15
C ALA A 430 6.37 -30.35 -5.92
N SER A 431 5.70 -29.76 -6.92
CA SER A 431 5.05 -28.45 -6.77
C SER A 431 3.93 -28.46 -5.73
N SER A 432 3.15 -29.54 -5.63
CA SER A 432 2.08 -29.68 -4.65
C SER A 432 2.59 -29.78 -3.19
N ILE A 433 3.73 -30.44 -2.96
CA ILE A 433 4.34 -30.59 -1.63
C ILE A 433 5.00 -29.27 -1.20
N ILE A 434 5.81 -28.64 -2.07
CA ILE A 434 6.40 -27.32 -1.82
C ILE A 434 5.31 -26.28 -1.53
N THR A 435 4.26 -26.25 -2.34
CA THR A 435 3.15 -25.28 -2.15
C THR A 435 2.44 -25.50 -0.83
N ASN A 436 2.26 -26.75 -0.39
CA ASN A 436 1.63 -27.07 0.88
C ASN A 436 2.51 -26.61 2.07
N ASN A 437 3.80 -26.94 2.08
CA ASN A 437 4.70 -26.54 3.17
C ASN A 437 4.83 -25.01 3.30
N VAL A 438 4.84 -24.32 2.16
CA VAL A 438 4.77 -22.86 2.12
C VAL A 438 3.43 -22.36 2.69
N GLN A 439 2.30 -22.92 2.27
CA GLN A 439 0.98 -22.57 2.81
C GLN A 439 0.88 -22.79 4.32
N VAL A 440 1.43 -23.90 4.83
CA VAL A 440 1.48 -24.22 6.26
C VAL A 440 2.31 -23.19 7.01
N ALA A 441 3.52 -22.87 6.56
CA ALA A 441 4.37 -21.89 7.23
C ALA A 441 3.73 -20.48 7.24
N PHE A 442 3.26 -20.00 6.08
CA PHE A 442 2.59 -18.71 6.00
C PHE A 442 1.27 -18.68 6.77
N GLY A 443 0.49 -19.77 6.73
CA GLY A 443 -0.74 -19.93 7.51
C GLY A 443 -0.48 -19.91 9.02
N ALA A 444 0.55 -20.63 9.48
CA ALA A 444 0.98 -20.63 10.89
C ALA A 444 1.32 -19.21 11.36
N PHE A 445 2.00 -18.42 10.54
CA PHE A 445 2.25 -17.00 10.83
C PHE A 445 0.97 -16.16 10.81
N ALA A 446 0.19 -16.26 9.73
CA ALA A 446 -0.97 -15.43 9.43
C ALA A 446 -2.09 -15.60 10.46
N PHE A 447 -2.39 -16.84 10.85
CA PHE A 447 -3.39 -17.14 11.86
C PHE A 447 -2.99 -16.68 13.27
N GLY A 448 -1.79 -16.15 13.46
CA GLY A 448 -1.41 -15.44 14.69
C GLY A 448 -2.34 -14.29 15.05
N VAL A 449 -2.95 -13.66 14.03
CA VAL A 449 -3.96 -12.58 14.20
C VAL A 449 -5.20 -13.05 14.97
N THR A 450 -5.51 -14.35 14.97
CA THR A 450 -6.59 -14.95 15.79
C THR A 450 -6.18 -15.14 17.24
N ALA A 451 -5.43 -14.17 17.79
CA ALA A 451 -4.82 -14.26 19.12
C ALA A 451 -3.93 -15.50 19.32
N GLY A 452 -3.37 -16.05 18.23
CA GLY A 452 -2.53 -17.26 18.23
C GLY A 452 -3.28 -18.60 18.19
N VAL A 453 -4.62 -18.62 18.35
CA VAL A 453 -5.42 -19.87 18.39
C VAL A 453 -5.30 -20.64 17.08
N GLY A 454 -5.47 -19.97 15.94
CA GLY A 454 -5.35 -20.61 14.63
C GLY A 454 -3.92 -21.08 14.31
N THR A 455 -2.89 -20.40 14.83
CA THR A 455 -1.50 -20.88 14.73
C THR A 455 -1.32 -22.20 15.48
N VAL A 456 -1.83 -22.28 16.71
CA VAL A 456 -1.77 -23.49 17.54
C VAL A 456 -2.50 -24.64 16.85
N ALA A 457 -3.74 -24.41 16.40
CA ALA A 457 -4.55 -25.43 15.73
C ALA A 457 -3.87 -25.94 14.44
N LEU A 458 -3.31 -25.04 13.62
CA LEU A 458 -2.65 -25.40 12.38
C LEU A 458 -1.37 -26.22 12.63
N LEU A 459 -0.54 -25.82 13.59
CA LEU A 459 0.66 -26.59 13.95
C LEU A 459 0.31 -27.98 14.50
N ALA A 460 -0.72 -28.05 15.36
CA ALA A 460 -1.16 -29.31 15.94
C ALA A 460 -1.73 -30.27 14.89
N PHE A 461 -2.58 -29.77 13.99
CA PHE A 461 -3.16 -30.57 12.92
C PHE A 461 -2.09 -31.08 11.94
N ASN A 462 -1.15 -30.22 11.52
CA ASN A 462 -0.06 -30.63 10.65
C ASN A 462 0.90 -31.61 11.33
N GLY A 463 1.18 -31.41 12.62
CA GLY A 463 1.94 -32.35 13.44
C GLY A 463 1.28 -33.71 13.47
N LEU A 464 0.00 -33.77 13.89
CA LEU A 464 -0.81 -34.99 13.94
C LEU A 464 -0.81 -35.73 12.60
N PHE A 465 -1.07 -35.01 11.50
CA PHE A 465 -1.07 -35.56 10.16
C PHE A 465 0.28 -36.15 9.77
N PHE A 466 1.37 -35.41 9.97
CA PHE A 466 2.73 -35.88 9.70
C PHE A 466 3.07 -37.15 10.49
N GLY A 467 2.71 -37.18 11.77
CA GLY A 467 2.85 -38.35 12.64
C GLY A 467 2.07 -39.56 12.14
N ALA A 468 0.80 -39.37 11.79
CA ALA A 468 -0.08 -40.41 11.27
C ALA A 468 0.47 -41.02 9.96
N VAL A 469 1.00 -40.19 9.05
CA VAL A 469 1.66 -40.68 7.82
C VAL A 469 2.88 -41.54 8.16
N LEU A 470 3.75 -41.10 9.08
CA LEU A 470 4.89 -41.91 9.51
C LEU A 470 4.45 -43.22 10.17
N GLY A 471 3.37 -43.20 10.97
CA GLY A 471 2.79 -44.38 11.60
C GLY A 471 2.28 -45.39 10.58
N LEU A 472 1.56 -44.90 9.57
CA LEU A 472 1.04 -45.70 8.47
C LEU A 472 2.19 -46.40 7.72
N PHE A 473 3.19 -45.64 7.28
CA PHE A 473 4.33 -46.21 6.57
C PHE A 473 5.15 -47.17 7.44
N ALA A 474 5.21 -46.95 8.76
CA ALA A 474 5.83 -47.89 9.68
C ALA A 474 5.05 -49.21 9.80
N ASN A 475 3.72 -49.20 9.73
CA ASN A 475 2.90 -50.42 9.73
C ASN A 475 3.15 -51.29 8.48
N TYR A 476 3.44 -50.68 7.33
CA TYR A 476 3.85 -51.39 6.11
C TYR A 476 5.36 -51.70 6.04
N GLY A 477 6.16 -51.43 7.08
CA GLY A 477 7.62 -51.64 7.04
C GLY A 477 8.37 -50.69 6.09
N LEU A 478 7.72 -49.59 5.68
CA LEU A 478 8.21 -48.59 4.73
C LEU A 478 8.70 -47.29 5.40
N ALA A 479 8.87 -47.26 6.73
CA ALA A 479 9.31 -46.06 7.45
C ALA A 479 10.63 -45.49 6.92
N THR A 480 11.63 -46.33 6.66
CA THR A 480 12.91 -45.89 6.09
C THR A 480 12.77 -45.34 4.66
N TRP A 481 11.79 -45.84 3.91
CA TRP A 481 11.53 -45.43 2.53
C TRP A 481 10.99 -43.99 2.47
N ILE A 482 10.04 -43.65 3.34
CA ILE A 482 9.54 -42.27 3.44
C ILE A 482 10.53 -41.34 4.15
N LEU A 483 11.22 -41.80 5.20
CA LEU A 483 12.17 -40.96 5.94
C LEU A 483 13.39 -40.55 5.10
N THR A 484 13.86 -41.40 4.19
CA THR A 484 14.97 -41.03 3.28
C THR A 484 14.56 -39.98 2.25
N PHE A 485 13.29 -39.94 1.86
CA PHE A 485 12.74 -38.85 1.04
C PHE A 485 12.64 -37.54 1.85
N VAL A 486 12.04 -37.60 3.04
CA VAL A 486 11.88 -36.42 3.91
C VAL A 486 13.24 -35.89 4.37
N ALA A 487 14.22 -36.75 4.63
CA ALA A 487 15.53 -36.34 5.17
C ALA A 487 16.27 -35.33 4.29
N GLY A 488 16.08 -35.37 2.96
CA GLY A 488 16.77 -34.47 2.03
C GLY A 488 16.49 -32.99 2.30
N HIS A 489 15.25 -32.63 2.67
CA HIS A 489 14.78 -31.25 2.75
C HIS A 489 14.09 -30.92 4.08
N GLY A 490 13.55 -31.93 4.79
CA GLY A 490 12.68 -31.77 5.96
C GLY A 490 13.29 -31.02 7.15
N VAL A 491 14.62 -31.05 7.32
CA VAL A 491 15.30 -30.27 8.37
C VAL A 491 15.08 -28.76 8.17
N LEU A 492 15.19 -28.28 6.92
CA LEU A 492 14.99 -26.87 6.60
C LEU A 492 13.50 -26.49 6.64
N GLU A 493 12.63 -27.37 6.15
CA GLU A 493 11.19 -27.11 6.13
C GLU A 493 10.57 -27.06 7.52
N LEU A 494 10.84 -28.07 8.36
CA LEU A 494 10.34 -28.09 9.73
C LEU A 494 10.86 -26.87 10.50
N SER A 495 12.13 -26.52 10.32
CA SER A 495 12.70 -25.29 10.91
C SER A 495 11.96 -24.04 10.45
N ALA A 496 11.62 -23.94 9.17
CA ALA A 496 10.85 -22.82 8.64
C ALA A 496 9.42 -22.76 9.19
N ILE A 497 8.73 -23.90 9.27
CA ILE A 497 7.39 -24.00 9.86
C ILE A 497 7.44 -23.56 11.32
N PHE A 498 8.43 -24.01 12.09
CA PHE A 498 8.56 -23.64 13.50
C PHE A 498 8.86 -22.16 13.69
N LEU A 499 9.72 -21.56 12.86
CA LEU A 499 9.99 -20.12 12.85
C LEU A 499 8.74 -19.31 12.50
N ALA A 500 7.99 -19.73 11.48
CA ALA A 500 6.78 -19.04 11.05
C ALA A 500 5.66 -19.17 12.10
N GLY A 501 5.47 -20.35 12.68
CA GLY A 501 4.58 -20.59 13.80
C GLY A 501 4.96 -19.76 15.03
N ALA A 502 6.25 -19.62 15.34
CA ALA A 502 6.69 -18.72 16.40
C ALA A 502 6.37 -17.25 16.10
N GLY A 503 6.48 -16.84 14.84
CA GLY A 503 6.02 -15.53 14.39
C GLY A 503 4.52 -15.32 14.63
N GLY A 504 3.69 -16.32 14.30
CA GLY A 504 2.25 -16.29 14.59
C GLY A 504 1.94 -16.19 16.08
N LEU A 505 2.63 -16.96 16.91
CA LEU A 505 2.49 -16.91 18.37
C LEU A 505 2.95 -15.57 18.97
N LEU A 506 3.96 -14.90 18.39
CA LEU A 506 4.38 -13.56 18.80
C LEU A 506 3.29 -12.51 18.49
N ILE A 507 2.61 -12.63 17.34
CA ILE A 507 1.44 -11.79 17.02
C ILE A 507 0.32 -12.06 18.02
N GLY A 508 0.03 -13.34 18.31
CA GLY A 508 -0.97 -13.73 19.30
C GLY A 508 -0.67 -13.17 20.70
N ARG A 509 0.60 -13.23 21.11
CA ARG A 509 1.09 -12.63 22.37
C ARG A 509 0.86 -11.14 22.42
N ALA A 510 1.08 -10.41 21.33
CA ALA A 510 0.83 -8.96 21.28
C ALA A 510 -0.64 -8.59 21.52
N ILE A 511 -1.56 -9.50 21.20
CA ILE A 511 -3.02 -9.31 21.38
C ILE A 511 -3.45 -9.72 22.79
N LEU A 512 -3.04 -10.91 23.24
CA LEU A 512 -3.48 -11.51 24.51
C LEU A 512 -2.74 -10.97 25.74
N ALA A 513 -1.42 -10.84 25.63
CA ALA A 513 -0.53 -10.55 26.76
C ALA A 513 0.56 -9.54 26.35
N PRO A 514 0.18 -8.28 26.09
CA PRO A 514 1.10 -7.24 25.62
C PRO A 514 2.11 -6.77 26.70
N GLY A 515 1.90 -7.11 27.97
CA GLY A 515 2.70 -6.62 29.09
C GLY A 515 2.41 -5.13 29.36
N ASP A 516 3.46 -4.35 29.58
CA ASP A 516 3.36 -2.91 29.86
C ASP A 516 3.09 -2.04 28.62
N LEU A 517 3.11 -2.65 27.43
CA LEU A 517 2.83 -1.97 26.17
C LEU A 517 1.33 -1.90 25.91
N ALA A 518 0.87 -0.81 25.31
CA ALA A 518 -0.46 -0.82 24.72
C ALA A 518 -0.50 -1.86 23.58
N ARG A 519 -1.64 -2.53 23.36
CA ARG A 519 -1.79 -3.58 22.32
C ARG A 519 -1.28 -3.14 20.93
N ARG A 520 -1.50 -1.87 20.58
CA ARG A 520 -1.02 -1.29 19.31
C ARG A 520 0.52 -1.27 19.23
N ASP A 521 1.18 -0.89 20.32
CA ASP A 521 2.64 -0.77 20.38
C ASP A 521 3.27 -2.15 20.51
N ALA A 522 2.64 -3.06 21.26
CA ALA A 522 2.99 -4.47 21.31
C ALA A 522 2.93 -5.12 19.91
N LEU A 523 1.88 -4.85 19.11
CA LEU A 523 1.77 -5.35 17.74
C LEU A 523 2.90 -4.85 16.84
N VAL A 524 3.35 -3.59 17.01
CA VAL A 524 4.50 -3.06 16.26
C VAL A 524 5.79 -3.77 16.68
N VAL A 525 6.03 -3.91 17.98
CA VAL A 525 7.27 -4.52 18.51
C VAL A 525 7.36 -6.01 18.18
N PHE A 526 6.35 -6.79 18.55
CA PHE A 526 6.30 -8.23 18.31
C PHE A 526 6.06 -8.56 16.85
N GLY A 527 5.28 -7.75 16.12
CA GLY A 527 5.07 -7.91 14.68
C GLY A 527 6.37 -7.75 13.89
N ARG A 528 7.23 -6.78 14.25
CA ARG A 528 8.56 -6.64 13.65
C ARG A 528 9.42 -7.89 13.84
N GLN A 529 9.42 -8.47 15.04
CA GLN A 529 10.14 -9.72 15.31
C GLN A 529 9.54 -10.89 14.52
N ALA A 530 8.22 -11.05 14.54
CA ALA A 530 7.51 -12.09 13.81
C ALA A 530 7.83 -12.08 12.31
N ILE A 531 7.91 -10.90 11.72
CA ILE A 531 8.25 -10.72 10.30
C ILE A 531 9.70 -11.10 9.99
N GLN A 532 10.63 -10.85 10.91
CA GLN A 532 12.01 -11.31 10.76
C GLN A 532 12.09 -12.84 10.80
N LEU A 533 11.28 -13.50 11.65
CA LEU A 533 11.18 -14.95 11.67
C LEU A 533 10.57 -15.50 10.37
N LEU A 534 9.50 -14.87 9.86
CA LEU A 534 8.90 -15.26 8.58
C LEU A 534 9.88 -15.06 7.42
N ALA A 535 10.62 -13.95 7.39
CA ALA A 535 11.63 -13.72 6.36
C ALA A 535 12.72 -14.80 6.38
N LEU A 536 13.19 -15.20 7.57
CA LEU A 536 14.12 -16.32 7.70
C LEU A 536 13.50 -17.64 7.26
N ALA A 537 12.26 -17.91 7.66
CA ALA A 537 11.51 -19.10 7.26
C ALA A 537 11.35 -19.20 5.74
N THR A 538 11.01 -18.10 5.06
CA THR A 538 10.91 -18.06 3.59
C THR A 538 12.24 -18.40 2.90
N ILE A 539 13.36 -17.93 3.44
CA ILE A 539 14.70 -18.25 2.89
C ILE A 539 14.99 -19.75 3.07
N LEU A 540 14.65 -20.32 4.22
CA LEU A 540 14.83 -21.74 4.48
C LEU A 540 13.90 -22.60 3.60
N LEU A 541 12.64 -22.20 3.41
CA LEU A 541 11.71 -22.88 2.49
C LEU A 541 12.19 -22.82 1.04
N PHE A 542 12.75 -21.69 0.62
CA PHE A 542 13.33 -21.55 -0.70
C PHE A 542 14.49 -22.55 -0.90
N LEU A 543 15.39 -22.64 0.09
CA LEU A 543 16.49 -23.60 0.06
C LEU A 543 15.97 -25.04 0.09
N ALA A 544 14.95 -25.32 0.92
CA ALA A 544 14.32 -26.62 1.04
C ALA A 544 13.66 -27.07 -0.27
N GLY A 545 12.82 -26.23 -0.90
CA GLY A 545 12.17 -26.54 -2.16
C GLY A 545 13.15 -26.72 -3.32
N THR A 546 14.28 -26.01 -3.28
CA THR A 546 15.40 -26.25 -4.21
C THR A 546 15.98 -27.66 -4.00
N ILE A 547 16.24 -28.07 -2.76
CA ILE A 547 16.75 -29.41 -2.45
C ILE A 547 15.69 -30.49 -2.74
N GLU A 548 14.41 -30.20 -2.52
CA GLU A 548 13.31 -31.12 -2.80
C GLU A 548 13.24 -31.46 -4.31
N GLY A 549 13.15 -30.42 -5.15
CA GLY A 549 13.03 -30.58 -6.59
C GLY A 549 14.25 -31.20 -7.27
N LEU A 550 15.44 -31.04 -6.69
CA LEU A 550 16.71 -31.46 -7.30
C LEU A 550 17.25 -32.78 -6.74
N LEU A 551 17.15 -32.97 -5.42
CA LEU A 551 17.75 -34.09 -4.73
C LEU A 551 16.70 -35.09 -4.25
N SER A 552 15.63 -34.62 -3.62
CA SER A 552 14.66 -35.52 -2.98
C SER A 552 13.86 -36.31 -4.02
N ALA A 553 13.52 -35.68 -5.14
CA ALA A 553 12.89 -36.31 -6.30
C ALA A 553 13.85 -37.13 -7.19
N SER A 554 15.15 -37.15 -6.89
CA SER A 554 16.16 -37.90 -7.65
C SER A 554 16.43 -39.29 -7.05
N GLY A 555 16.98 -40.20 -7.85
CA GLY A 555 17.50 -41.50 -7.40
C GLY A 555 18.87 -41.46 -6.73
N ALA A 556 19.23 -40.32 -6.15
CA ALA A 556 20.47 -40.20 -5.40
C ALA A 556 20.50 -41.16 -4.18
N PRO A 557 21.68 -41.72 -3.83
CA PRO A 557 21.83 -42.62 -2.68
C PRO A 557 21.36 -41.99 -1.37
N ALA A 558 20.82 -42.81 -0.47
CA ALA A 558 20.35 -42.37 0.84
C ALA A 558 21.44 -41.68 1.67
N THR A 559 22.70 -42.12 1.56
CA THR A 559 23.85 -41.50 2.23
C THR A 559 24.05 -40.04 1.81
N PHE A 560 23.86 -39.72 0.53
CA PHE A 560 23.96 -38.36 0.03
C PHE A 560 22.79 -37.49 0.54
N LYS A 561 21.57 -38.02 0.54
CA LYS A 561 20.39 -37.34 1.11
C LYS A 561 20.57 -37.04 2.61
N LEU A 562 21.11 -38.00 3.38
CA LEU A 562 21.45 -37.82 4.80
C LEU A 562 22.59 -36.81 4.99
N GLY A 563 23.60 -36.79 4.12
CA GLY A 563 24.68 -35.79 4.14
C GLY A 563 24.17 -34.37 3.96
N VAL A 564 23.21 -34.15 3.05
CA VAL A 564 22.55 -32.84 2.87
C VAL A 564 21.68 -32.47 4.06
N SER A 565 21.02 -33.44 4.68
CA SER A 565 20.30 -33.24 5.95
C SER A 565 21.23 -32.77 7.07
N ALA A 566 22.39 -33.41 7.22
CA ALA A 566 23.41 -33.04 8.19
C ALA A 566 23.98 -31.63 7.91
N ALA A 567 24.26 -31.31 6.64
CA ALA A 567 24.69 -29.97 6.24
C ALA A 567 23.64 -28.89 6.55
N SER A 568 22.36 -29.21 6.35
CA SER A 568 21.23 -28.33 6.71
C SER A 568 21.15 -28.08 8.21
N LEU A 569 21.37 -29.13 9.02
CA LEU A 569 21.42 -29.01 10.48
C LEU A 569 22.59 -28.13 10.93
N VAL A 570 23.78 -28.30 10.32
CA VAL A 570 24.95 -27.44 10.57
C VAL A 570 24.64 -25.99 10.20
N LEU A 571 24.01 -25.74 9.05
CA LEU A 571 23.58 -24.40 8.64
C LEU A 571 22.68 -23.75 9.69
N ILE A 572 21.65 -24.45 10.18
CA ILE A 572 20.76 -23.95 11.23
C ILE A 572 21.54 -23.65 12.52
N GLY A 573 22.45 -24.55 12.91
CA GLY A 573 23.33 -24.34 14.07
C GLY A 573 24.21 -23.11 13.94
N LEU A 574 24.81 -22.89 12.76
CA LEU A 574 25.62 -21.70 12.47
C LEU A 574 24.79 -20.41 12.50
N LEU A 575 23.58 -20.43 11.93
CA LEU A 575 22.65 -19.30 12.01
C LEU A 575 22.28 -19.00 13.48
N TYR A 576 22.00 -20.02 14.28
CA TYR A 576 21.72 -19.86 15.70
C TYR A 576 22.89 -19.22 16.46
N LEU A 577 24.12 -19.68 16.23
CA LEU A 577 25.33 -19.13 16.85
C LEU A 577 25.61 -17.69 16.42
N ALA A 578 25.47 -17.39 15.12
CA ALA A 578 25.60 -16.03 14.59
C ALA A 578 24.55 -15.10 15.22
N GLY A 579 23.31 -15.56 15.33
CA GLY A 579 22.22 -14.85 15.99
C GLY A 579 22.50 -14.57 17.46
N ARG A 580 23.03 -15.56 18.19
CA ARG A 580 23.46 -15.41 19.58
C ARG A 580 24.54 -14.33 19.73
N GLY A 581 25.55 -14.33 18.86
CA GLY A 581 26.62 -13.33 18.89
C GLY A 581 26.10 -11.91 18.72
N VAL A 582 25.28 -11.68 17.71
CA VAL A 582 24.69 -10.36 17.43
C VAL A 582 23.70 -9.93 18.51
N ALA A 583 22.87 -10.85 19.01
CA ALA A 583 21.90 -10.54 20.07
C ALA A 583 22.57 -10.13 21.39
N ARG A 584 23.74 -10.71 21.70
CA ARG A 584 24.53 -10.33 22.88
C ARG A 584 25.27 -9.00 22.70
N ALA A 585 25.78 -8.72 21.50
CA ALA A 585 26.52 -7.49 21.21
C ALA A 585 25.62 -6.24 21.14
N ARG A 586 24.32 -6.42 20.85
CA ARG A 586 23.33 -5.33 20.80
C ARG A 586 22.09 -5.71 21.61
N PRO A 587 22.11 -5.59 22.94
CA PRO A 587 20.88 -5.70 23.73
C PRO A 587 19.87 -4.70 23.16
N THR A 588 18.62 -5.14 22.95
CA THR A 588 17.56 -4.17 22.66
C THR A 588 17.35 -3.34 23.91
N SER A 589 17.98 -2.18 23.98
CA SER A 589 17.36 -1.07 24.67
C SER A 589 16.00 -0.84 23.98
N PRO A 590 14.90 -0.68 24.71
CA PRO A 590 13.71 -0.10 24.11
C PRO A 590 14.15 1.25 23.56
N ASP A 591 14.04 1.47 22.25
CA ASP A 591 14.12 2.81 21.67
C ASP A 591 12.92 3.60 22.22
N VAL A 592 13.00 4.04 23.47
CA VAL A 592 12.25 5.17 23.95
C VAL A 592 12.92 6.36 23.24
N PRO A 593 12.21 7.11 22.39
CA PRO A 593 12.76 8.36 21.90
C PRO A 593 13.10 9.18 23.14
N GLU A 594 14.37 9.55 23.31
CA GLU A 594 14.78 10.51 24.32
C GLU A 594 13.87 11.73 24.18
N ALA A 595 12.89 11.83 25.07
CA ALA A 595 12.18 13.07 25.29
C ALA A 595 13.28 14.04 25.74
N GLY A 596 13.52 15.07 24.92
CA GLY A 596 14.45 16.13 25.27
C GLY A 596 14.14 16.61 26.67
N ALA A 597 15.06 16.36 27.60
CA ALA A 597 15.13 17.11 28.84
C ALA A 597 15.43 18.55 28.42
N ALA A 598 14.40 19.38 28.43
CA ALA A 598 14.55 20.80 28.58
C ALA A 598 14.89 21.04 30.05
N ASP A 599 16.14 21.40 30.30
CA ASP A 599 16.49 22.43 31.28
C ASP A 599 16.96 23.66 30.50
#